data_AF-T1D1L9-F1
#
_entry.id   AF-T1D1L9-F1
#
_cell.length_a   1.000
_cell.length_b   1.000
_cell.length_c   1.000
_cell.angle_alpha   90.00
_cell.angle_beta   90.00
_cell.angle_gamma   90.00
#
_symmetry.space_group_name_H-M   'P 1'
#
loop_
_entity.id
_entity.type
_entity.pdbx_description
1 polymer ?
#
loop_
_entity_poly.entity_id
_entity_poly.type
_entity_poly.pdbx_seq_one_letter_code
_entity_poly.pdbx_strand_id
1 'polypeptide(L)'
;MATLRNLKIKTSTCRRLIKELHSYEKEVEREAAKTADMKEKGADPYDLKQQESVLAESRMMVPDCRKRLESSLADLKALLAELEESNEKEGPEID
;
A
#
# COMPACT_ATOMS: atom_id res chain seq x y z
N MET A 1 6.15 -8.48 24.89
CA MET A 1 7.04 -9.61 24.51
C MET A 1 6.94 -9.81 23.01
N ALA A 2 8.06 -9.63 22.32
CA ALA A 2 8.18 -10.02 20.93
C ALA A 2 7.99 -11.54 20.83
N THR A 3 7.14 -11.99 19.90
CA THR A 3 6.85 -13.41 19.71
C THR A 3 6.85 -13.72 18.21
N LEU A 4 7.18 -14.95 17.83
CA LEU A 4 7.08 -15.41 16.44
C LEU A 4 5.67 -15.17 15.87
N ARG A 5 4.63 -15.31 16.71
CA ARG A 5 3.24 -15.00 16.35
C ARG A 5 3.07 -13.52 15.98
N ASN A 6 3.57 -12.59 16.79
CA ASN A 6 3.50 -11.15 16.51
C ASN A 6 4.28 -10.79 15.24
N LEU A 7 5.44 -11.42 15.01
CA LEU A 7 6.22 -11.22 13.80
C LEU A 7 5.45 -11.67 12.55
N LYS A 8 4.85 -12.87 12.58
CA LYS A 8 3.99 -13.38 11.49
C LYS A 8 2.82 -12.43 11.19
N ILE A 9 2.16 -11.89 12.23
CA ILE A 9 1.02 -10.97 12.11
C ILE A 9 1.43 -9.61 11.54
N LYS A 10 2.48 -8.98 12.07
CA LYS A 10 2.94 -7.67 11.59
C LYS A 10 3.46 -7.76 10.15
N THR A 11 4.14 -8.86 9.81
CA THR A 11 4.60 -9.10 8.44
C THR A 11 3.44 -9.34 7.48
N SER A 12 2.41 -10.10 7.87
CA SER A 12 1.23 -10.31 7.02
C SER A 12 0.43 -9.03 6.80
N THR A 13 0.32 -8.19 7.83
CA THR A 13 -0.28 -6.85 7.74
C THR A 13 0.47 -5.97 6.74
N CYS A 14 1.80 -5.88 6.84
CA CYS A 14 2.62 -5.14 5.87
C CYS A 14 2.40 -5.64 4.44
N ARG A 15 2.43 -6.97 4.23
CA ARG A 15 2.19 -7.57 2.90
C ARG A 15 0.82 -7.22 2.34
N ARG A 16 -0.23 -7.18 3.17
CA ARG A 16 -1.58 -6.80 2.74
C ARG A 16 -1.60 -5.33 2.30
N LEU A 17 -1.01 -4.44 3.08
CA LEU A 17 -0.96 -3.00 2.77
C LEU A 17 -0.15 -2.72 1.49
N ILE A 18 0.92 -3.47 1.22
CA ILE A 18 1.65 -3.38 -0.06
C ILE A 18 0.75 -3.74 -1.24
N LYS A 19 -0.03 -4.83 -1.13
CA LYS A 19 -0.96 -5.25 -2.20
C LYS A 19 -2.09 -4.22 -2.40
N GLU A 20 -2.59 -3.65 -1.31
CA GLU A 20 -3.61 -2.60 -1.33
C GLU A 20 -3.10 -1.34 -2.03
N LEU A 21 -1.91 -0.86 -1.65
CA LEU A 21 -1.24 0.27 -2.29
C LEU A 21 -1.03 0.04 -3.79
N HIS A 22 -0.50 -1.13 -4.16
CA HIS A 22 -0.28 -1.48 -5.56
C HIS A 22 -1.58 -1.52 -6.37
N SER A 23 -2.69 -1.94 -5.75
CA SER A 23 -4.00 -1.90 -6.39
C SER A 23 -4.46 -0.47 -6.68
N TYR A 24 -4.29 0.44 -5.73
CA TYR A 24 -4.64 1.85 -5.92
C TYR A 24 -3.74 2.54 -6.94
N GLU A 25 -2.43 2.24 -6.93
CA GLU A 25 -1.49 2.80 -7.92
C GLU A 25 -1.83 2.33 -9.35
N LYS A 26 -2.20 1.06 -9.52
CA LYS A 26 -2.70 0.54 -10.81
C LYS A 26 -4.00 1.18 -11.26
N GLU A 27 -4.90 1.50 -10.33
CA GLU A 27 -6.13 2.21 -10.65
C GLU A 27 -5.82 3.62 -11.14
N VAL A 28 -4.95 4.35 -10.44
CA VAL A 28 -4.47 5.68 -10.87
C VAL A 28 -3.83 5.62 -12.25
N GLU A 29 -3.00 4.61 -12.53
CA GLU A 29 -2.37 4.42 -13.84
C GLU A 29 -3.43 4.21 -14.94
N ARG A 30 -4.41 3.34 -14.70
CA ARG A 30 -5.50 3.05 -15.64
C ARG A 30 -6.35 4.29 -15.93
N GLU A 31 -6.76 5.00 -14.89
CA GLU A 31 -7.58 6.20 -15.05
C GLU A 31 -6.78 7.33 -15.71
N ALA A 32 -5.48 7.45 -15.41
CA ALA A 32 -4.61 8.43 -16.06
C ALA A 32 -4.43 8.13 -17.56
N ALA A 33 -4.22 6.86 -17.92
CA ALA A 33 -4.14 6.43 -19.31
C ALA A 33 -5.45 6.71 -20.07
N LYS A 34 -6.60 6.41 -19.44
CA LYS A 34 -7.92 6.71 -19.99
C LYS A 34 -8.15 8.21 -20.17
N THR A 35 -7.81 9.04 -19.18
CA THR A 35 -7.89 10.51 -19.30
C THR A 35 -7.02 11.03 -20.44
N ALA A 36 -5.80 10.50 -20.59
CA ALA A 36 -4.90 10.90 -21.67
C ALA A 36 -5.45 10.53 -23.06
N ASP A 37 -5.96 9.30 -23.21
CA ASP A 37 -6.60 8.83 -24.45
C ASP A 37 -7.85 9.66 -24.80
N MET A 38 -8.67 10.02 -23.81
CA MET A 38 -9.83 10.92 -24.03
C MET A 38 -9.39 12.31 -24.49
N LYS A 39 -8.30 12.86 -23.95
CA LYS A 39 -7.73 14.13 -24.40
C LYS A 39 -7.24 14.04 -25.85
N GLU A 40 -6.52 12.98 -26.19
CA GLU A 40 -5.98 12.76 -27.54
C GLU A 40 -7.08 12.60 -28.59
N LYS A 41 -8.15 11.88 -28.25
CA LYS A 41 -9.32 11.67 -29.11
C LYS A 41 -10.24 12.88 -29.21
N GLY A 42 -9.94 13.98 -28.50
CA GLY A 42 -10.76 15.19 -28.51
C GLY A 42 -12.14 14.95 -27.92
N ALA A 43 -12.23 14.16 -26.83
CA ALA A 43 -13.47 13.97 -26.10
C ALA A 43 -14.10 15.31 -25.69
N ASP A 44 -15.42 15.31 -25.52
CA ASP A 44 -16.13 16.52 -25.13
C ASP A 44 -15.63 17.04 -23.76
N PRO A 45 -15.64 18.37 -23.52
CA PRO A 45 -15.16 18.94 -22.26
C PRO A 45 -15.87 18.43 -21.01
N TYR A 46 -17.16 18.08 -21.09
CA TYR A 46 -17.92 17.56 -19.97
C TYR A 46 -17.47 16.15 -19.59
N ASP A 47 -17.40 15.23 -20.56
CA ASP A 47 -16.91 13.87 -20.38
C ASP A 47 -15.46 13.87 -19.89
N LEU A 48 -14.61 14.76 -20.44
CA LEU A 48 -13.23 14.88 -20.00
C LEU A 48 -13.13 15.33 -18.53
N LYS A 49 -13.93 16.34 -18.15
CA LYS A 49 -13.98 16.81 -16.76
C LYS A 49 -14.47 15.72 -15.80
N GLN A 50 -15.46 14.93 -16.23
CA GLN A 50 -15.93 13.80 -15.43
C GLN A 50 -14.81 12.78 -15.21
N GLN A 51 -14.07 12.42 -16.27
CA GLN A 51 -12.96 11.49 -16.17
C GLN A 51 -11.80 12.04 -15.33
N GLU A 52 -11.54 13.35 -15.36
CA GLU A 52 -10.57 14.00 -14.47
C GLU A 52 -10.97 13.92 -12.99
N SER A 53 -12.26 14.03 -12.67
CA SER A 53 -12.76 13.81 -11.31
C SER A 53 -12.52 12.38 -10.85
N VAL A 54 -12.79 11.38 -11.71
CA VAL A 54 -12.52 9.96 -11.41
C VAL A 54 -11.04 9.74 -11.12
N LEU A 55 -10.14 10.28 -11.96
CA LEU A 55 -8.70 10.20 -11.72
C LEU A 55 -8.29 10.88 -10.40
N ALA A 56 -8.89 12.02 -10.07
CA ALA A 56 -8.63 12.71 -8.81
C ALA A 56 -9.07 11.85 -7.60
N GLU A 57 -10.24 11.22 -7.66
CA GLU A 57 -10.74 10.31 -6.63
C GLU A 57 -9.82 9.10 -6.43
N SER A 58 -9.39 8.43 -7.50
CA SER A 58 -8.43 7.32 -7.39
C SER A 58 -7.09 7.77 -6.77
N ARG A 59 -6.63 8.99 -7.09
CA ARG A 59 -5.40 9.56 -6.49
C ARG A 59 -5.54 9.85 -4.99
N MET A 60 -6.72 10.24 -4.52
CA MET A 60 -6.96 10.54 -3.10
C MET A 60 -6.84 9.30 -2.20
N MET A 61 -6.92 8.09 -2.75
CA MET A 61 -6.81 6.84 -1.97
C MET A 61 -5.36 6.47 -1.62
N VAL A 62 -4.38 6.91 -2.42
CA VAL A 62 -2.98 6.51 -2.29
C VAL A 62 -2.31 7.05 -1.01
N PRO A 63 -2.46 8.33 -0.61
CA PRO A 63 -1.75 8.89 0.53
C PRO A 63 -2.06 8.18 1.86
N ASP A 64 -3.33 7.89 2.15
CA ASP A 64 -3.69 7.20 3.40
C ASP A 64 -3.14 5.77 3.43
N CYS A 65 -3.22 5.05 2.31
CA CYS A 65 -2.67 3.70 2.21
C CYS A 65 -1.15 3.68 2.43
N ARG A 66 -0.41 4.65 1.86
CA ARG A 66 1.03 4.84 2.09
C ARG A 66 1.33 5.12 3.56
N LYS A 67 0.60 6.03 4.19
CA LYS A 67 0.77 6.33 5.62
C LYS A 67 0.54 5.10 6.51
N ARG A 68 -0.50 4.31 6.21
CA ARG A 68 -0.76 3.04 6.91
C ARG A 68 0.35 2.03 6.70
N LEU A 69 0.89 1.92 5.48
CA LEU A 69 2.02 1.04 5.17
C LEU A 69 3.29 1.46 5.92
N GLU A 70 3.63 2.75 5.92
CA GLU A 70 4.78 3.30 6.63
C GLU A 70 4.69 3.03 8.14
N SER A 71 3.52 3.27 8.74
CA SER A 71 3.26 2.96 10.14
C SER A 71 3.43 1.47 10.45
N SER A 72 2.80 0.60 9.64
CA SER A 72 2.93 -0.85 9.81
C SER A 72 4.37 -1.34 9.64
N LEU A 73 5.16 -0.71 8.77
CA LEU A 73 6.56 -1.03 8.53
C LEU A 73 7.46 -0.54 9.66
N ALA A 74 7.19 0.63 10.23
CA ALA A 74 7.88 1.12 11.43
C ALA A 74 7.64 0.17 12.62
N ASP A 75 6.40 -0.25 12.82
CA ASP A 75 6.00 -1.26 13.81
C ASP A 75 6.74 -2.59 13.64
N LEU A 76 6.87 -3.07 12.40
CA LEU A 76 7.58 -4.31 12.10
C LEU A 76 9.09 -4.16 12.38
N LYS A 77 9.68 -3.01 12.02
CA LYS A 77 11.10 -2.72 12.28
C LYS A 77 11.39 -2.64 13.78
N ALA A 78 10.53 -1.97 14.55
CA ALA A 78 10.67 -1.91 16.01
C ALA A 78 10.63 -3.30 16.63
N LEU A 79 9.70 -4.16 16.18
CA LEU A 79 9.63 -5.55 16.64
C LEU A 79 10.89 -6.35 16.28
N LEU A 80 11.46 -6.14 15.10
CA LEU A 80 12.71 -6.81 14.71
C LEU A 80 13.89 -6.36 15.57
N ALA A 81 14.01 -5.07 15.87
CA ALA A 81 15.04 -4.55 16.77
C ALA A 81 14.92 -5.14 18.18
N GLU A 82 13.70 -5.24 18.72
CA GLU A 82 13.45 -5.90 20.01
C GLU A 82 13.88 -7.38 20.00
N LEU A 83 13.66 -8.10 18.90
CA LEU A 83 14.08 -9.50 18.74
C LEU A 83 15.61 -9.65 18.61
N GLU A 84 16.27 -8.72 17.93
CA GLU A 84 17.73 -8.70 17.80
C GLU A 84 18.41 -8.44 19.16
N GLU A 85 17.86 -7.52 19.95
CA GLU A 85 18.38 -7.19 21.30
C GLU A 85 18.14 -8.32 22.32
N SER A 86 17.10 -9.13 22.14
CA SER A 86 16.77 -10.22 23.08
C SER A 86 17.61 -11.50 22.90
N ASN A 87 18.45 -11.60 21.86
CA ASN A 87 19.41 -12.70 21.61
C ASN A 87 18.81 -14.13 21.72
N GLU A 88 17.49 -14.28 21.53
CA GLU A 88 16.82 -15.58 21.40
C GLU A 88 17.21 -16.20 20.06
N LYS A 89 18.34 -16.91 20.03
CA LYS A 89 18.86 -17.62 18.84
C LYS A 89 18.07 -18.89 18.49
N GLU A 90 17.13 -19.29 19.33
CA GLU A 90 16.24 -20.44 19.09
C GLU A 90 14.80 -19.94 19.01
N GLY A 91 14.40 -19.49 17.82
CA GLY A 91 12.98 -19.42 17.50
C GLY A 91 12.42 -20.84 17.44
N PRO A 92 11.17 -21.07 17.89
CA PRO A 92 10.56 -22.41 17.82
C PRO A 92 10.60 -22.90 16.37
N GLU A 93 11.00 -24.17 16.19
CA GLU A 93 11.07 -24.83 14.88
C GLU A 93 9.81 -24.55 14.06
N ILE A 94 10.02 -24.11 12.82
CA ILE A 94 8.94 -23.82 11.89
C ILE A 94 8.61 -25.14 11.20
N ASP A 95 7.65 -25.88 11.75
CA ASP A 95 6.95 -26.99 11.05
C ASP A 95 5.99 -26.43 9.98
#